data_AF-A0A5C5W6R8-F1
#
_entry.id   AF-A0A5C5W6R8-F1
#
_cell.length_a   1.000
_cell.length_b   1.000
_cell.length_c   1.000
_cell.angle_alpha   90.00
_cell.angle_beta   90.00
_cell.angle_gamma   90.00
#
_symmetry.space_group_name_H-M   'P 1'
#
loop_
_entity.id
_entity.type
_entity.pdbx_description
1 polymer ?
#
loop_
_entity_poly.entity_id
_entity_poly.type
_entity_poly.pdbx_seq_one_letter_code
_entity_poly.pdbx_strand_id
1 'polypeptide(L)'
;MPGKRIPIRRALRGCFRYNLPGVMRRVQQVPVDGFLCESHMSSKFGSDEPMSEWSRKIGDIMDEMLNRSFVQYKDSGAWQPATDVFESRTSYFVCVELAGMEKQDIDVECLDDRRVLVSGRRKQPRPSGVSGPLSVHVLEIDEGPFQREIDLPEPVKVDQVEAGYSKGYLWITLPKNAKS
;
A
#
# COMPACT_ATOMS: atom_id res chain seq x y z
N MET A 1 0.54 -12.55 20.44
CA MET A 1 0.73 -11.44 21.42
C MET A 1 0.16 -10.18 20.80
N PRO A 2 -0.41 -9.24 21.55
CA PRO A 2 -0.84 -7.97 20.97
C PRO A 2 0.37 -7.25 20.35
N GLY A 3 0.21 -6.68 19.17
CA GLY A 3 1.29 -5.97 18.48
C GLY A 3 1.65 -4.66 19.18
N LYS A 4 2.78 -4.08 18.78
CA LYS A 4 3.28 -2.83 19.35
C LYS A 4 2.71 -1.63 18.60
N ARG A 5 1.94 -0.79 19.29
CA ARG A 5 1.45 0.48 18.75
C ARG A 5 2.58 1.49 18.58
N ILE A 6 2.65 2.12 17.40
CA ILE A 6 3.65 3.12 17.04
C ILE A 6 3.03 4.53 17.13
N PRO A 7 3.56 5.43 17.97
CA PRO A 7 3.02 6.77 18.11
C PRO A 7 3.29 7.62 16.86
N ILE A 8 2.23 8.21 16.30
CA ILE A 8 2.32 9.10 15.14
C ILE A 8 2.74 10.50 15.58
N ARG A 9 3.90 10.94 15.10
CA ARG A 9 4.42 12.30 15.34
C ARG A 9 3.96 13.23 14.22
N ARG A 10 3.76 14.51 14.56
CA ARG A 10 3.61 15.55 13.53
C ARG A 10 4.97 15.73 12.86
N ALA A 11 5.05 15.66 11.54
CA ALA A 11 6.29 16.00 10.85
C ALA A 11 6.63 17.47 11.16
N LEU A 12 7.63 17.72 12.00
CA LEU A 12 8.15 19.07 12.23
C LEU A 12 8.70 19.59 10.90
N ARG A 13 8.50 20.89 10.62
CA ARG A 13 9.07 21.56 9.43
C ARG A 13 10.58 21.28 9.41
N GLY A 14 11.02 20.39 8.52
CA GLY A 14 12.44 20.06 8.33
C GLY A 14 12.93 18.72 8.90
N CYS A 15 12.13 17.93 9.62
CA CYS A 15 12.61 16.66 10.22
C CYS A 15 12.55 15.44 9.30
N PHE A 16 11.72 15.44 8.27
CA PHE A 16 11.82 14.45 7.18
C PHE A 16 12.50 15.10 5.98
N ARG A 17 13.76 15.53 6.15
CA ARG A 17 14.65 15.63 4.98
C ARG A 17 14.93 14.20 4.56
N TYR A 18 14.12 13.67 3.65
CA TYR A 18 14.47 12.50 2.88
C TYR A 18 15.69 12.87 2.04
N ASN A 19 16.88 12.80 2.64
CA ASN A 19 18.13 12.71 1.90
C ASN A 19 18.13 11.32 1.26
N LEU A 20 17.35 11.16 0.19
CA LEU A 20 17.65 10.17 -0.82
C LEU A 20 18.97 10.64 -1.44
N PRO A 21 20.12 9.97 -1.19
CA PRO A 21 21.34 10.27 -1.93
C PRO A 21 21.01 10.17 -3.42
N GLY A 22 21.36 11.22 -4.16
CA GLY A 22 20.80 11.56 -5.46
C GLY A 22 20.56 10.36 -6.39
N VAL A 23 19.28 10.11 -6.69
CA VAL A 23 18.88 9.43 -7.92
C VAL A 23 18.60 10.53 -8.94
N MET A 24 19.68 10.99 -9.58
CA MET A 24 19.57 11.61 -10.89
C MET A 24 18.81 10.67 -11.80
N ARG A 25 17.82 11.21 -12.50
CA ARG A 25 16.95 10.52 -13.43
C ARG A 25 17.73 9.51 -14.29
N ARG A 26 17.28 8.27 -14.25
CA ARG A 26 17.18 7.45 -15.46
C ARG A 26 15.90 6.66 -15.35
N VAL A 27 14.81 7.26 -15.86
CA VAL A 27 13.69 6.47 -16.37
C VAL A 27 14.35 5.53 -17.37
N GLN A 28 14.50 4.26 -17.02
CA GLN A 28 14.75 3.25 -18.04
C GLN A 28 13.52 3.29 -18.93
N GLN A 29 13.69 3.94 -20.07
CA GLN A 29 12.77 3.82 -21.18
C GLN A 29 12.68 2.32 -21.48
N VAL A 30 11.51 1.75 -21.23
CA VAL A 30 11.09 0.53 -21.91
C VAL A 30 10.99 0.91 -23.40
N PRO A 31 11.66 0.18 -24.31
CA PRO A 31 11.59 0.49 -25.72
C PRO A 31 10.15 0.31 -26.21
N VAL A 32 9.60 1.39 -26.77
CA VAL A 32 8.35 1.40 -27.54
C VAL A 32 8.69 1.36 -29.02
N ASP A 33 9.39 0.31 -29.44
CA ASP A 33 9.55 0.05 -30.87
C ASP A 33 8.50 -0.98 -31.29
N GLY A 34 7.58 -0.46 -32.11
CA GLY A 34 6.43 -1.17 -32.62
C GLY A 34 6.82 -2.42 -33.40
N PHE A 35 6.09 -3.48 -33.12
CA PHE A 35 5.87 -4.53 -34.10
C PHE A 35 4.47 -4.35 -34.68
N LEU A 36 4.48 -4.31 -36.01
CA LEU A 36 3.36 -4.15 -36.91
C LEU A 36 2.19 -5.04 -36.50
N CYS A 37 1.00 -4.43 -36.43
CA CYS A 37 -0.26 -5.14 -36.51
C CYS A 37 -0.39 -5.69 -37.93
N GLU A 38 0.10 -6.91 -38.14
CA GLU A 38 -0.36 -7.74 -39.25
C GLU A 38 -1.39 -8.73 -38.70
N SER A 39 -2.63 -8.40 -39.04
CA SER A 39 -3.76 -9.32 -39.10
C SER A 39 -3.35 -10.65 -39.75
N HIS A 40 -3.35 -11.73 -38.98
CA HIS A 40 -3.73 -13.05 -39.47
C HIS A 40 -4.44 -13.79 -38.34
N MET A 41 -5.77 -13.68 -38.37
CA MET A 41 -6.62 -14.72 -37.81
C MET A 41 -6.31 -16.03 -38.54
N SER A 42 -5.76 -17.00 -37.84
CA SER A 42 -6.02 -18.39 -38.19
C SER A 42 -6.12 -19.21 -36.92
N SER A 43 -7.33 -19.73 -36.77
CA SER A 43 -7.75 -20.77 -35.86
C SER A 43 -6.67 -21.83 -35.60
N LYS A 44 -6.37 -22.07 -34.33
CA LYS A 44 -6.35 -23.44 -33.80
C LYS A 44 -7.11 -23.49 -32.49
N PHE A 45 -8.40 -23.78 -32.67
CA PHE A 45 -9.27 -24.43 -31.70
C PHE A 45 -8.69 -25.78 -31.29
N GLY A 46 -8.74 -26.08 -29.99
CA GLY A 46 -8.55 -27.40 -29.38
C GLY A 46 -7.60 -27.34 -28.19
N SER A 47 -7.92 -27.80 -26.98
CA SER A 47 -9.16 -28.24 -26.33
C SER A 47 -8.78 -28.58 -24.89
N ASP A 48 -9.70 -28.33 -23.96
CA ASP A 48 -9.85 -29.04 -22.67
C ASP A 48 -8.74 -28.91 -21.60
N GLU A 49 -8.47 -27.69 -21.09
CA GLU A 49 -7.96 -27.57 -19.72
C GLU A 49 -9.14 -27.45 -18.74
N PRO A 50 -9.30 -28.37 -17.76
CA PRO A 50 -10.37 -28.30 -16.78
C PRO A 50 -10.36 -26.97 -16.04
N MET A 51 -11.53 -26.38 -15.76
CA MET A 51 -11.66 -25.11 -15.01
C MET A 51 -10.87 -25.12 -13.68
N SER A 52 -10.66 -26.30 -13.10
CA SER A 52 -9.83 -26.51 -11.90
C SER A 52 -8.34 -26.22 -12.10
N GLU A 53 -7.78 -26.46 -13.29
CA GLU A 53 -6.38 -26.16 -13.59
C GLU A 53 -6.17 -24.67 -13.82
N TRP A 54 -7.12 -24.01 -14.51
CA TRP A 54 -7.16 -22.55 -14.57
C TRP A 54 -7.29 -21.92 -13.19
N SER A 55 -8.12 -22.51 -12.31
CA SER A 55 -8.28 -22.07 -10.92
C SER A 55 -7.01 -22.26 -10.09
N ARG A 56 -6.31 -23.39 -10.26
CA ARG A 56 -5.02 -23.65 -9.61
C ARG A 56 -3.93 -22.72 -10.13
N LYS A 57 -3.87 -22.50 -11.43
CA LYS A 57 -2.89 -21.62 -12.07
C LYS A 57 -3.14 -20.15 -11.74
N ILE A 58 -4.40 -19.71 -11.66
CA ILE A 58 -4.77 -18.42 -11.07
C ILE A 58 -4.35 -18.39 -9.60
N GLY A 59 -4.59 -19.47 -8.84
CA GLY A 59 -4.15 -19.61 -7.45
C GLY A 59 -2.64 -19.44 -7.29
N ASP A 60 -1.85 -20.16 -8.07
CA ASP A 60 -0.39 -20.12 -8.05
C ASP A 60 0.16 -18.76 -8.51
N ILE A 61 -0.44 -18.16 -9.54
CA ILE A 61 -0.08 -16.81 -10.02
C ILE A 61 -0.48 -15.75 -8.98
N MET A 62 -1.64 -15.88 -8.35
CA MET A 62 -2.07 -15.01 -7.26
C MET A 62 -1.17 -15.18 -6.05
N ASP A 63 -0.81 -16.41 -5.66
CA ASP A 63 0.08 -16.70 -4.54
C ASP A 63 1.51 -16.21 -4.82
N GLU A 64 2.03 -16.37 -6.04
CA GLU A 64 3.33 -15.80 -6.42
C GLU A 64 3.29 -14.27 -6.43
N MET A 65 2.20 -13.67 -6.90
CA MET A 65 2.01 -12.22 -6.93
C MET A 65 1.83 -11.65 -5.52
N LEU A 66 1.10 -12.35 -4.64
CA LEU A 66 0.91 -12.04 -3.23
C LEU A 66 2.23 -12.16 -2.46
N ASN A 67 3.03 -13.19 -2.73
CA ASN A 67 4.33 -13.41 -2.09
C ASN A 67 5.40 -12.38 -2.55
N ARG A 68 5.20 -11.74 -3.72
CA ARG A 68 6.04 -10.62 -4.20
C ARG A 68 5.54 -9.25 -3.79
N SER A 69 4.25 -9.11 -3.46
CA SER A 69 3.68 -7.84 -3.00
C SER A 69 3.82 -7.71 -1.48
N PHE A 70 4.36 -6.59 -1.01
CA PHE A 70 4.39 -6.23 0.41
C PHE A 70 2.99 -6.06 1.05
N VAL A 71 1.91 -6.43 0.35
CA VAL A 71 0.53 -6.06 0.69
C VAL A 71 -0.35 -7.29 0.55
N GLN A 72 -0.88 -7.75 1.67
CA GLN A 72 -1.89 -8.80 1.66
C GLN A 72 -3.28 -8.19 1.44
N TYR A 73 -3.97 -8.59 0.37
CA TYR A 73 -5.38 -8.25 0.17
C TYR A 73 -6.24 -9.14 1.07
N LYS A 74 -6.78 -8.59 2.16
CA LYS A 74 -7.82 -9.24 2.98
C LYS A 74 -9.15 -8.54 2.73
N ASP A 75 -10.18 -9.31 2.40
CA ASP A 75 -11.56 -8.83 2.34
C ASP A 75 -12.10 -8.67 3.77
N SER A 76 -11.83 -7.50 4.37
CA SER A 76 -12.23 -7.16 5.74
C SER A 76 -13.49 -6.29 5.79
N GLY A 77 -14.13 -6.00 4.65
CA GLY A 77 -15.18 -4.98 4.55
C GLY A 77 -14.70 -3.54 4.79
N ALA A 78 -13.38 -3.34 4.96
CA ALA A 78 -12.73 -2.05 5.09
C ALA A 78 -12.04 -1.67 3.76
N TRP A 79 -12.05 -0.38 3.42
CA TRP A 79 -11.33 0.07 2.21
C TRP A 79 -9.81 0.03 2.44
N GLN A 80 -9.04 -0.02 1.35
CA GLN A 80 -7.59 -0.14 1.41
C GLN A 80 -6.94 1.13 0.84
N PRO A 81 -6.24 1.92 1.67
CA PRO A 81 -5.57 3.11 1.18
C PRO A 81 -4.43 2.79 0.22
N ALA A 82 -4.24 3.67 -0.76
CA ALA A 82 -3.08 3.61 -1.65
C ALA A 82 -1.79 3.66 -0.81
N THR A 83 -0.88 2.73 -1.10
CA THR A 83 0.31 2.50 -0.29
C THR A 83 1.50 2.24 -1.18
N ASP A 84 2.57 3.01 -0.99
CA ASP A 84 3.87 2.77 -1.61
C ASP A 84 4.85 2.23 -0.57
N VAL A 85 5.67 1.25 -0.97
CA VAL A 85 6.73 0.69 -0.14
C VAL A 85 8.05 0.84 -0.87
N PHE A 86 9.01 1.48 -0.20
CA PHE A 86 10.37 1.64 -0.67
C PHE A 86 11.33 0.84 0.20
N GLU A 87 12.36 0.31 -0.41
CA GLU A 87 13.41 -0.43 0.29
C GLU A 87 14.77 0.23 0.05
N SER A 88 15.54 0.33 1.12
CA SER A 88 16.97 0.59 1.08
C SER A 88 17.73 -0.57 1.70
N ARG A 89 19.07 -0.51 1.67
CA ARG A 89 19.90 -1.53 2.33
C ARG A 89 19.62 -1.67 3.83
N THR A 90 19.18 -0.62 4.50
CA THR A 90 19.08 -0.58 5.96
C THR A 90 17.66 -0.45 6.49
N SER A 91 16.69 -0.07 5.65
CA SER A 91 15.34 0.26 6.09
C SER A 91 14.30 0.07 4.99
N TYR A 92 13.07 -0.21 5.39
CA TYR A 92 11.86 0.00 4.58
C TYR A 92 11.24 1.37 4.90
N PHE A 93 10.59 1.96 3.90
CA PHE A 93 9.81 3.19 4.04
C PHE A 93 8.43 2.95 3.45
N VAL A 94 7.38 3.10 4.26
CA VAL A 94 5.99 2.94 3.82
C VAL A 94 5.33 4.31 3.78
N CYS A 95 4.71 4.64 2.65
CA CYS A 95 3.89 5.83 2.48
C CYS A 95 2.43 5.40 2.27
N VAL A 96 1.52 5.89 3.10
CA VAL A 96 0.07 5.61 2.99
C VAL A 96 -0.67 6.92 2.74
N GLU A 97 -1.49 6.94 1.67
CA GLU A 97 -2.40 8.04 1.35
C GLU A 97 -3.59 8.03 2.31
N LEU A 98 -3.73 9.09 3.10
CA LEU A 98 -4.77 9.29 4.11
C LEU A 98 -5.22 10.76 4.17
N ALA A 99 -5.29 11.45 3.02
CA ALA A 99 -5.69 12.85 2.97
C ALA A 99 -7.06 13.10 3.61
N GLY A 100 -7.19 14.29 4.21
CA GLY A 100 -8.38 14.71 4.93
C GLY A 100 -8.57 14.08 6.31
N MET A 101 -7.64 13.22 6.76
CA MET A 101 -7.72 12.59 8.08
C MET A 101 -6.88 13.33 9.13
N GLU A 102 -7.31 13.20 10.38
CA GLU A 102 -6.54 13.63 11.55
C GLU A 102 -5.70 12.47 12.08
N LYS A 103 -4.55 12.77 12.72
CA LYS A 103 -3.64 11.70 13.18
C LYS A 103 -4.29 10.76 14.19
N GLN A 104 -5.23 11.26 15.01
CA GLN A 104 -5.90 10.49 16.03
C GLN A 104 -6.91 9.48 15.47
N ASP A 105 -7.28 9.62 14.20
CA ASP A 105 -8.18 8.69 13.50
C ASP A 105 -7.39 7.56 12.78
N ILE A 106 -6.07 7.50 12.99
CA ILE A 106 -5.13 6.57 12.36
C ILE A 106 -4.37 5.82 13.45
N ASP A 107 -4.32 4.49 13.34
CA ASP A 107 -3.52 3.62 14.18
C ASP A 107 -2.44 2.89 13.36
N VAL A 108 -1.25 2.76 13.95
CA VAL A 108 -0.13 2.02 13.37
C VAL A 108 0.35 1.01 14.41
N GLU A 109 0.38 -0.26 14.03
CA GLU A 109 0.75 -1.36 14.90
C GLU A 109 1.76 -2.28 14.19
N CYS A 110 2.89 -2.57 14.83
CA CYS A 110 3.75 -3.68 14.43
C CYS A 110 3.18 -4.96 15.04
N LEU A 111 2.53 -5.81 14.24
CA LEU A 111 1.95 -7.07 14.70
C LEU A 111 3.05 -8.04 15.16
N ASP A 112 4.20 -7.99 14.47
CA ASP A 112 5.45 -8.67 14.81
C ASP A 112 6.63 -7.93 14.14
N ASP A 113 7.79 -8.57 14.01
CA ASP A 113 8.98 -8.00 13.38
C ASP A 113 8.93 -8.01 11.84
N ARG A 114 7.89 -8.53 11.21
CA ARG A 114 7.73 -8.60 9.75
C ARG A 114 6.41 -8.02 9.26
N ARG A 115 5.48 -7.65 10.13
CA ARG A 115 4.15 -7.18 9.73
C ARG A 115 3.76 -5.88 10.39
N VAL A 116 3.32 -4.94 9.56
CA VAL A 116 2.83 -3.63 9.99
C VAL A 116 1.38 -3.48 9.58
N LEU A 117 0.53 -3.13 10.53
CA LEU A 117 -0.88 -2.84 10.33
C LEU A 117 -1.11 -1.34 10.44
N VAL A 118 -1.70 -0.76 9.41
CA VAL A 118 -2.25 0.60 9.44
C VAL A 118 -3.77 0.47 9.39
N SER A 119 -4.47 1.09 10.34
CA SER A 119 -5.92 1.02 10.40
C SER A 119 -6.53 2.34 10.89
N GLY A 120 -7.82 2.50 10.71
CA GLY A 120 -8.53 3.69 11.20
C GLY A 120 -9.89 3.85 10.56
N ARG A 121 -10.43 5.07 10.60
CA ARG A 121 -11.74 5.38 10.01
C ARG A 121 -11.76 6.76 9.37
N ARG A 122 -11.94 6.82 8.05
CA ARG A 122 -12.13 8.08 7.33
C ARG A 122 -13.58 8.52 7.48
N LYS A 123 -13.79 9.75 7.95
CA LYS A 123 -15.12 10.37 7.95
C LYS A 123 -15.48 10.75 6.53
N GLN A 124 -16.75 10.62 6.19
CA GLN A 124 -17.26 11.02 4.89
C GLN A 124 -17.00 12.52 4.66
N PRO A 125 -16.35 12.91 3.56
CA PRO A 125 -16.22 14.31 3.20
C PRO A 125 -17.59 14.83 2.75
N ARG A 126 -18.28 15.55 3.64
CA ARG A 126 -19.52 16.29 3.32
C ARG A 126 -19.35 17.79 3.55
N PRO A 127 -20.03 18.63 2.77
CA PRO A 127 -20.07 20.06 3.04
C PRO A 127 -20.65 20.32 4.44
N SER A 128 -19.99 21.19 5.20
CA SER A 128 -20.49 21.64 6.50
C SER A 128 -21.57 22.71 6.32
N GLY A 129 -22.56 22.71 7.22
CA GLY A 129 -23.57 23.78 7.27
C GLY A 129 -24.69 23.71 6.22
N VAL A 130 -24.82 22.60 5.49
CA VAL A 130 -25.95 22.39 4.57
C VAL A 130 -27.07 21.64 5.30
N SER A 131 -28.25 22.24 5.34
CA SER A 131 -29.48 21.63 5.86
C SER A 131 -30.32 21.06 4.72
N GLY A 132 -30.82 19.83 4.87
CA GLY A 132 -31.67 19.16 3.88
C GLY A 132 -30.96 18.03 3.11
N PRO A 133 -31.68 17.32 2.22
CA PRO A 133 -31.12 16.22 1.44
C PRO A 133 -30.10 16.72 0.41
N LEU A 134 -29.01 15.96 0.22
CA LEU A 134 -27.99 16.21 -0.79
C LEU A 134 -28.16 15.23 -1.95
N SER A 135 -28.23 15.74 -3.17
CA SER A 135 -28.12 14.93 -4.39
C SER A 135 -26.64 14.59 -4.63
N VAL A 136 -26.37 13.32 -4.87
CA VAL A 136 -25.02 12.82 -5.14
C VAL A 136 -24.89 12.54 -6.63
N HIS A 137 -23.90 13.17 -7.28
CA HIS A 137 -23.59 12.91 -8.68
C HIS A 137 -22.47 11.87 -8.85
N VAL A 138 -21.48 11.86 -7.96
CA VAL A 138 -20.29 10.99 -8.01
C VAL A 138 -19.78 10.68 -6.58
N LEU A 139 -19.32 9.45 -6.34
CA LEU A 139 -18.67 9.01 -5.09
C LEU A 139 -17.40 8.19 -5.42
N GLU A 140 -16.26 8.86 -5.52
CA GLU A 140 -14.96 8.22 -5.77
C GLU A 140 -14.04 8.22 -4.54
N ILE A 141 -14.36 9.02 -3.52
CA ILE A 141 -13.56 9.12 -2.30
C ILE A 141 -14.05 8.07 -1.31
N ASP A 142 -13.18 7.15 -0.95
CA ASP A 142 -13.47 6.12 0.06
C ASP A 142 -13.79 6.73 1.43
N GLU A 143 -14.71 6.09 2.15
CA GLU A 143 -15.11 6.46 3.51
C GLU A 143 -15.27 5.23 4.41
N GLY A 144 -15.31 5.45 5.72
CA GLY A 144 -15.53 4.40 6.69
C GLY A 144 -14.22 3.74 7.16
N PRO A 145 -14.30 2.53 7.74
CA PRO A 145 -13.14 1.84 8.29
C PRO A 145 -12.17 1.48 7.16
N PHE A 146 -10.88 1.60 7.46
CA PHE A 146 -9.82 1.20 6.55
C PHE A 146 -8.81 0.31 7.26
N GLN A 147 -8.17 -0.57 6.48
CA GLN A 147 -7.13 -1.44 6.97
C GLN A 147 -6.12 -1.74 5.87
N ARG A 148 -4.83 -1.68 6.22
CA ARG A 148 -3.72 -2.06 5.36
C ARG A 148 -2.69 -2.85 6.16
N GLU A 149 -2.52 -4.12 5.83
CA GLU A 149 -1.45 -4.96 6.38
C GLU A 149 -0.31 -4.99 5.36
N ILE A 150 0.89 -4.66 5.83
CA ILE A 150 2.12 -4.66 5.05
C ILE A 150 3.02 -5.78 5.57
N ASP A 151 3.32 -6.74 4.70
CA ASP A 151 4.26 -7.83 4.94
C ASP A 151 5.66 -7.43 4.48
N LEU A 152 6.65 -7.60 5.35
CA LEU A 152 8.05 -7.25 5.12
C LEU A 152 8.87 -8.53 4.84
N PRO A 153 9.69 -8.54 3.77
CA PRO A 153 10.55 -9.68 3.43
C PRO A 153 11.57 -10.03 4.52
N GLU A 154 12.10 -9.02 5.20
CA GLU A 154 13.10 -9.16 6.26
C GLU A 154 12.60 -8.54 7.58
N PRO A 155 13.02 -9.09 8.73
CA PRO A 155 12.58 -8.58 10.02
C PRO A 155 13.14 -7.18 10.30
N VAL A 156 12.40 -6.38 11.06
CA VAL A 156 12.73 -5.00 11.43
C VAL A 156 12.90 -4.84 12.94
N LYS A 157 13.60 -3.77 13.33
CA LYS A 157 13.77 -3.38 14.73
C LYS A 157 12.53 -2.64 15.19
N VAL A 158 11.52 -3.38 15.68
CA VAL A 158 10.22 -2.84 16.14
C VAL A 158 10.36 -1.68 17.14
N ASP A 159 11.42 -1.67 17.96
CA ASP A 159 11.71 -0.58 18.90
C ASP A 159 12.19 0.72 18.28
N GLN A 160 12.61 0.69 17.02
CA GLN A 160 13.17 1.83 16.28
C GLN A 160 12.25 2.29 15.14
N VAL A 161 11.01 1.79 15.10
CA VAL A 161 10.02 2.19 14.10
C VAL A 161 9.52 3.60 14.42
N GLU A 162 9.50 4.45 13.40
CA GLU A 162 9.03 5.82 13.50
C GLU A 162 7.89 6.06 12.52
N ALA A 163 6.85 6.76 12.97
CA ALA A 163 5.72 7.17 12.13
C ALA A 163 5.52 8.69 12.16
N GLY A 164 5.39 9.29 10.99
CA GLY A 164 5.15 10.71 10.79
C GLY A 164 3.98 10.97 9.86
N TYR A 165 3.08 11.87 10.23
CA TYR A 165 1.93 12.24 9.39
C TYR A 165 2.02 13.71 8.96
N SER A 166 1.87 13.95 7.65
CA SER A 166 1.96 15.28 7.05
C SER A 166 1.30 15.34 5.69
N LYS A 167 0.53 16.41 5.45
CA LYS A 167 -0.08 16.72 4.14
C LYS A 167 -0.88 15.55 3.53
N GLY A 168 -1.57 14.78 4.37
CA GLY A 168 -2.35 13.63 3.92
C GLY A 168 -1.55 12.34 3.70
N TYR A 169 -0.25 12.33 3.99
CA TYR A 169 0.57 11.13 3.91
C TYR A 169 1.06 10.70 5.27
N LEU A 170 0.86 9.41 5.57
CA LEU A 170 1.51 8.73 6.69
C LEU A 170 2.79 8.07 6.18
N TRP A 171 3.90 8.44 6.78
CA TRP A 171 5.21 7.83 6.54
C TRP A 171 5.62 6.98 7.71
N ILE A 172 6.04 5.74 7.44
CA ILE A 172 6.55 4.80 8.43
C ILE A 172 7.96 4.39 8.02
N THR A 173 8.94 4.64 8.89
CA THR A 173 10.33 4.22 8.71
C THR A 173 10.59 2.99 9.56
N LEU A 174 11.04 1.91 8.92
CA LEU A 174 11.19 0.59 9.52
C LEU A 174 12.66 0.11 9.34
N PRO A 175 13.54 0.34 10.34
CA PRO A 175 14.94 -0.11 10.24
C PRO A 175 15.02 -1.63 10.22
N LYS A 176 15.72 -2.19 9.24
CA LYS A 176 15.95 -3.63 9.13
C LYS A 176 16.77 -4.13 10.32
N ASN A 177 16.45 -5.34 10.75
CA ASN A 177 17.32 -6.08 11.65
C ASN A 177 18.50 -6.61 10.81
N ALA A 178 19.70 -6.07 11.01
CA ALA A 178 20.87 -6.53 10.27
C ALA A 178 21.03 -8.03 10.52
N LYS A 179 21.23 -8.82 9.45
CA LYS A 179 21.58 -10.24 9.58
C LYS A 179 22.85 -10.33 10.43
N SER A 180 22.77 -10.99 11.58
CA SER A 180 23.93 -11.53 12.28
C SER A 180 24.57 -12.63 11.44
#